data_AF-A0A8X6RZ62-F1
#
_entry.id   AF-A0A8X6RZ62-F1
#
_cell.length_a   1.000
_cell.length_b   1.000
_cell.length_c   1.000
_cell.angle_alpha   90.00
_cell.angle_beta   90.00
_cell.angle_gamma   90.00
#
_symmetry.space_group_name_H-M   'P 1'
#
loop_
_entity.id
_entity.type
_entity.pdbx_description
1 polymer ?
#
loop_
_entity_poly.entity_id
_entity_poly.type
_entity_poly.pdbx_seq_one_letter_code
_entity_poly.pdbx_strand_id
1 'polypeptide(L)' 'MGAEFLFMADNARPHHANIVDECLQSEDITRMDWPAYSPDLNPIEHVWDMLGRRIAARQPPSHLSTGTSEGMA' A
#
# COMPACT_ATOMS: atom_id res chain seq x y z
N MET A 1 11.86 17.23 -15.70
CA MET A 1 10.70 16.63 -15.02
C MET A 1 9.50 17.53 -15.31
N GLY A 2 8.33 16.97 -15.62
CA GLY A 2 7.15 17.73 -16.05
C GLY A 2 6.70 18.75 -14.99
N ALA A 3 5.86 19.70 -15.40
CA ALA A 3 5.34 20.79 -14.57
C ALA A 3 4.98 20.31 -13.14
N GLU A 4 5.63 20.92 -12.14
CA GLU A 4 5.42 20.77 -10.69
C GLU A 4 5.20 19.34 -10.16
N PHE A 5 6.28 18.70 -9.72
CA PHE A 5 6.20 17.48 -8.92
C PHE A 5 5.63 17.79 -7.53
N LEU A 6 4.51 17.15 -7.19
CA LEU A 6 3.87 17.26 -5.88
C LEU A 6 3.97 15.93 -5.13
N PHE A 7 4.55 15.96 -3.94
CA PHE A 7 4.71 14.79 -3.08
C PHE A 7 3.42 14.48 -2.33
N MET A 8 2.92 13.26 -2.49
CA MET A 8 1.75 12.74 -1.77
C MET A 8 2.19 11.72 -0.73
N ALA A 9 1.79 11.93 0.53
CA ALA A 9 1.94 10.98 1.62
C ALA A 9 0.62 10.88 2.39
N ASP A 10 0.44 9.81 3.16
CA ASP A 10 -0.67 9.72 4.10
C ASP A 10 -0.45 10.69 5.29
N ASN A 11 -1.51 10.98 6.03
CA ASN A 11 -1.48 11.88 7.19
C ASN A 11 -1.03 11.17 8.49
N ALA A 12 -0.23 10.10 8.40
CA ALA A 12 0.31 9.45 9.59
C ALA A 12 1.28 10.40 10.30
N ARG A 13 1.25 10.39 11.65
CA ARG A 13 2.06 11.31 12.48
C ARG A 13 3.55 11.34 12.11
N PRO A 14 4.22 10.21 11.80
CA PRO A 14 5.63 10.24 11.40
C PRO A 14 5.91 11.05 10.13
N HIS A 15 4.97 11.10 9.19
CA HIS A 15 5.12 11.85 7.93
C HIS A 15 4.92 13.36 8.11
N HIS A 16 4.39 13.78 9.25
CA HIS A 16 4.19 15.18 9.65
C HIS A 16 5.14 15.62 10.77
N ALA A 17 6.21 14.86 11.03
CA ALA A 17 7.24 15.30 11.95
C ALA A 17 8.04 16.45 11.32
N ASN A 18 8.47 17.42 12.13
CA ASN A 18 9.23 18.59 11.65
C ASN A 18 10.46 18.19 10.81
N ILE A 19 11.17 17.14 11.21
CA ILE A 19 12.35 16.64 10.46
C ILE A 19 11.99 16.18 9.03
N VAL A 20 10.77 15.69 8.82
CA VAL A 20 10.29 15.28 7.49
C VAL A 20 9.95 16.52 6.65
N ASP A 21 9.23 17.50 7.23
CA ASP A 21 8.93 18.75 6.53
C ASP A 21 10.21 19.52 6.16
N GLU A 22 11.20 19.60 7.06
CA GLU A 22 12.52 20.21 6.80
C GLU A 22 13.26 19.50 5.66
N CYS A 23 13.22 18.16 5.63
CA CYS A 23 13.83 17.36 4.56
C CYS A 23 13.19 17.67 3.20
N LEU A 24 11.85 17.65 3.12
CA LEU A 24 11.12 17.96 1.88
C LEU A 24 11.43 19.38 1.37
N GLN A 25 11.50 20.35 2.28
CA GLN A 25 11.85 21.74 1.94
C GLN A 25 13.29 21.85 1.41
N SER A 26 14.25 21.11 2.00
CA SER A 26 15.65 21.13 1.55
C SER A 26 15.86 20.58 0.14
N GLU A 27 14.96 19.70 -0.30
CA GLU A 27 14.98 19.09 -1.63
C GLU A 27 14.08 19.82 -2.65
N ASP A 28 13.52 20.98 -2.28
CA ASP A 28 12.55 21.75 -3.09
C ASP A 28 11.32 20.91 -3.49
N ILE A 29 10.90 20.01 -2.60
CA ILE A 29 9.76 19.12 -2.80
C ILE A 29 8.53 19.74 -2.13
N THR A 30 7.54 20.11 -2.95
CA THR A 30 6.24 20.57 -2.44
C THR A 30 5.40 19.37 -2.01
N ARG A 31 4.88 19.39 -0.78
CA ARG A 31 3.93 18.39 -0.28
C ARG A 31 2.50 18.80 -0.63
N MET A 32 1.70 17.82 -1.04
CA MET A 32 0.26 17.99 -1.22
C MET A 32 -0.45 18.13 0.12
N ASP A 33 -1.26 19.18 0.26
CA ASP A 33 -2.17 19.32 1.40
C ASP A 33 -3.44 18.50 1.14
N TRP A 34 -3.64 17.47 1.98
CA TRP A 34 -4.86 16.67 1.98
C TRP A 34 -5.73 16.99 3.19
N PRO A 35 -7.07 17.02 3.04
CA PRO A 35 -7.98 17.09 4.17
C PRO A 35 -7.80 15.88 5.11
N ALA A 36 -7.79 16.15 6.41
CA ALA A 36 -7.69 15.10 7.42
C ALA A 36 -8.85 14.09 7.28
N TYR A 37 -8.58 12.82 7.62
CA TYR A 37 -9.56 11.74 7.63
C TYR A 37 -10.24 11.44 6.28
N SER A 38 -9.51 11.60 5.17
CA SER A 38 -10.00 11.24 3.82
C SER A 38 -9.26 10.00 3.26
N PRO A 39 -9.45 8.80 3.85
CA PRO A 39 -8.78 7.58 3.37
C PRO A 39 -9.23 7.19 1.95
N ASP A 40 -10.45 7.58 1.56
CA ASP A 40 -11.01 7.44 0.20
C ASP A 40 -10.27 8.26 -0.86
N LEU A 41 -9.55 9.30 -0.44
CA LEU A 41 -8.73 10.13 -1.32
C LEU A 41 -7.26 9.69 -1.35
N ASN A 42 -6.84 8.78 -0.47
CA ASN A 42 -5.45 8.33 -0.41
C ASN A 42 -5.20 7.19 -1.41
N PRO A 43 -4.46 7.43 -2.51
CA PRO A 43 -4.18 6.37 -3.49
C PRO A 43 -3.39 5.20 -2.90
N ILE A 44 -2.64 5.42 -1.82
CA ILE A 44 -1.90 4.36 -1.12
C ILE A 44 -2.87 3.33 -0.51
N GLU A 45 -3.96 3.79 0.12
CA GLU A 45 -5.00 2.91 0.69
C GLU A 45 -5.68 2.08 -0.40
N HIS A 46 -5.98 2.69 -1.54
CA HIS A 46 -6.57 1.98 -2.68
C HIS A 46 -5.65 0.89 -3.23
N VAL A 47 -4.34 1.13 -3.30
CA VAL A 47 -3.36 0.14 -3.73
C VAL A 47 -3.24 -0.99 -2.70
N TRP A 48 -3.23 -0.67 -1.40
CA TRP A 48 -3.20 -1.67 -0.33
C TRP A 48 -4.43 -2.55 -0.35
N ASP A 49 -5.62 -1.99 -0.53
CA ASP A 49 -6.87 -2.76 -0.63
C ASP A 49 -6.86 -3.69 -1.85
N MET A 50 -6.44 -3.20 -3.03
CA MET A 50 -6.29 -4.05 -4.22
C MET A 50 -5.29 -5.20 -3.97
N LEU A 51 -4.17 -4.92 -3.32
CA LEU A 51 -3.17 -5.93 -2.97
C LEU A 51 -3.73 -6.95 -1.97
N GLY A 52 -4.44 -6.48 -0.94
CA GLY A 52 -5.10 -7.32 0.06
C GLY A 52 -6.10 -8.28 -0.57
N ARG A 53 -6.97 -7.78 -1.47
CA ARG A 53 -7.91 -8.62 -2.23
C ARG A 53 -7.19 -9.68 -3.07
N ARG A 54 -6.09 -9.31 -3.74
CA ARG A 54 -5.29 -10.26 -4.54
C ARG A 54 -4.63 -11.32 -3.68
N ILE A 55 -4.14 -10.97 -2.49
CA ILE A 55 -3.56 -11.92 -1.53
C ILE A 55 -4.63 -12.86 -0.99
N ALA A 56 -5.79 -12.34 -0.59
CA ALA A 56 -6.91 -13.13 -0.08
C ALA A 56 -7.46 -14.11 -1.13
N ALA A 57 -7.41 -13.76 -2.42
CA ALA A 57 -7.80 -14.62 -3.52
C ALA A 57 -6.78 -15.72 -3.86
N ARG A 58 -5.58 -15.72 -3.26
CA ARG A 58 -4.59 -16.78 -3.49
C ARG A 58 -5.08 -18.07 -2.84
N GLN A 59 -5.19 -19.13 -3.64
CA GLN A 59 -5.36 -20.46 -3.06
C GLN A 59 -4.04 -20.89 -2.40
N PRO A 60 -4.09 -21.58 -1.24
CA PRO A 60 -2.90 -22.19 -0.68
C PRO A 60 -2.32 -23.17 -1.70
N PRO A 61 -0.98 -23.34 -1.74
CA PRO A 61 -0.37 -24.35 -2.60
C PRO A 61 -1.03 -25.70 -2.30
N SER A 62 -1.57 -26.32 -3.34
CA SER A 62 -2.12 -27.66 -3.27
C SER A 62 -0.97 -28.63 -3.00
N HIS A 63 -0.71 -28.88 -1.72
CA HIS A 63 0.15 -29.98 -1.31
C HIS A 63 -0.59 -31.27 -1.64
N LEU A 64 -0.25 -31.83 -2.81
CA LEU A 64 -0.31 -33.26 -3.13
C LEU A 64 -1.47 -34.03 -2.50
N SER A 65 -2.62 -34.03 -3.18
CA SER A 65 -3.45 -35.23 -3.25
C SER A 65 -2.74 -36.28 -4.13
N THR A 66 -1.57 -36.76 -3.70
CA THR A 66 -1.06 -38.04 -4.19
C THR A 66 -1.93 -39.12 -3.57
N GLY A 67 -2.80 -39.67 -4.40
CA GLY A 67 -3.73 -40.71 -4.02
C GLY A 67 -3.03 -41.96 -3.51
N THR A 68 -3.64 -42.54 -2.49
CA THR A 68 -3.66 -43.97 -2.27
C THR A 68 -5.12 -44.35 -2.12
N SER A 69 -5.79 -44.62 -3.24
CA SER A 69 -6.89 -45.57 -3.23
C SER A 69 -6.26 -46.95 -3.43
N GLU A 70 -5.79 -47.56 -2.34
CA GLU A 70 -5.67 -49.01 -2.31
C GLU A 70 -7.00 -49.54 -1.79
N GLY A 71 -7.72 -50.23 -2.67
CA GLY A 71 -8.82 -51.09 -2.26
C GLY A 71 -8.26 -52.29 -1.50
N MET A 72 -8.96 -52.69 -0.45
CA MET A 72 -8.95 -54.08 -0.01
C MET A 72 -10.40 -54.48 0.27
N ALA A 73 -10.78 -55.55 -0.43
CA ALA A 73 -11.91 -56.40 -0.15
C ALA A 73 -11.85 -56.98 1.27
#